data_AF-A0AAF0RVY8-F1
#
_entry.id   AF-A0AAF0RVY8-F1
#
_cell.length_a   1.000
_cell.length_b   1.000
_cell.length_c   1.000
_cell.angle_alpha   90.00
_cell.angle_beta   90.00
_cell.angle_gamma   90.00
#
_symmetry.space_group_name_H-M   'P 1'
#
loop_
_entity.id
_entity.type
_entity.pdbx_description
1 polymer ?
#
loop_
_entity_poly.entity_id
_entity_poly.type
_entity_poly.pdbx_seq_one_letter_code
_entity_poly.pdbx_strand_id
1 'polypeptide(L)'
;MELLFAVLGGILLGAVAHVVVPWRMTRGVLIGPVVGGIVAAVLWEALTWAGWSYGGTWIWVVALVAAAAAALVVEVVLGRRRTAADDAHYERMVKQGA
;
A
#
# COMPACT_ATOMS: atom_id res chain seq x y z
N MET A 1 18.61 13.04 -7.04
CA MET A 1 18.68 11.97 -6.00
C MET A 1 17.37 11.86 -5.22
N GLU A 2 16.43 12.79 -5.42
CA GLU A 2 15.17 12.90 -4.69
C GLU A 2 14.21 11.74 -4.93
N LEU A 3 14.14 11.19 -6.14
CA LEU A 3 13.29 10.03 -6.44
C LEU A 3 13.57 8.85 -5.50
N LEU A 4 14.84 8.53 -5.24
CA LEU A 4 15.23 7.40 -4.40
C LEU A 4 14.70 7.58 -2.97
N PHE A 5 14.75 8.81 -2.45
CA PHE A 5 14.20 9.16 -1.15
C PHE A 5 12.67 9.20 -1.14
N ALA A 6 12.02 9.63 -2.23
CA ALA A 6 10.57 9.58 -2.36
C ALA A 6 10.05 8.13 -2.34
N VAL A 7 10.72 7.24 -3.08
CA VAL A 7 10.43 5.81 -3.08
C VAL A 7 10.67 5.20 -1.70
N LEU A 8 11.80 5.52 -1.05
CA LEU A 8 12.07 5.07 0.32
C LEU A 8 10.99 5.57 1.30
N GLY A 9 10.57 6.83 1.18
CA GLY A 9 9.47 7.39 1.97
C GLY A 9 8.16 6.64 1.72
N GLY A 10 7.85 6.31 0.46
CA GLY A 10 6.71 5.47 0.10
C GLY A 10 6.78 4.07 0.72
N ILE A 11 7.95 3.43 0.69
CA ILE A 11 8.19 2.11 1.32
C ILE A 11 7.96 2.19 2.83
N LEU A 12 8.52 3.20 3.49
CA LEU A 12 8.38 3.39 4.94
C LEU A 12 6.92 3.65 5.33
N LEU A 13 6.22 4.52 4.60
CA LEU A 13 4.79 4.79 4.83
C LEU A 13 3.94 3.53 4.58
N GLY A 14 4.27 2.75 3.56
CA GLY A 14 3.64 1.47 3.30
C GLY A 14 3.88 0.44 4.41
N ALA A 15 5.08 0.40 4.97
CA ALA A 15 5.41 -0.44 6.14
C ALA A 15 4.62 -0.01 7.38
N VAL A 16 4.52 1.30 7.64
CA VAL A 16 3.70 1.83 8.74
C VAL A 16 2.23 1.46 8.53
N ALA A 17 1.71 1.62 7.31
CA ALA A 17 0.34 1.21 6.97
C ALA A 17 0.09 -0.28 7.28
N HIS A 18 1.04 -1.15 6.95
CA HIS A 18 0.95 -2.59 7.24
C HIS A 18 0.86 -2.88 8.76
N VAL A 19 1.59 -2.12 9.58
CA VAL A 19 1.58 -2.30 11.05
C VAL A 19 0.31 -1.76 11.68
N VAL A 20 -0.18 -0.60 11.21
CA VAL A 20 -1.34 0.11 11.77
C VAL A 20 -2.66 -0.58 11.40
N VAL A 21 -2.77 -1.14 10.20
CA VAL A 21 -4.00 -1.80 9.75
C VAL A 21 -4.18 -3.15 10.48
N PRO A 22 -5.42 -3.51 10.89
CA PRO A 22 -5.68 -4.81 11.49
C PRO A 22 -5.40 -5.97 10.51
N TRP A 23 -5.54 -7.23 10.92
CA TRP A 23 -5.32 -8.39 10.02
C TRP A 23 -3.92 -8.52 9.38
N ARG A 24 -2.87 -7.93 9.96
CA ARG A 24 -1.47 -8.11 9.52
C ARG A 24 -1.05 -9.58 9.41
N MET A 25 -1.65 -10.46 10.21
CA MET A 25 -1.36 -11.91 10.19
C MET A 25 -1.94 -12.64 8.98
N THR A 26 -2.95 -12.09 8.29
CA THR A 26 -3.58 -12.73 7.12
C THR A 26 -2.93 -12.29 5.81
N ARG A 27 -1.83 -11.54 5.86
CA ARG A 27 -1.24 -10.82 4.71
C ARG A 27 0.27 -10.93 4.68
N GLY A 28 0.85 -10.73 3.49
CA GLY A 28 2.30 -10.66 3.34
C GLY A 28 2.82 -9.34 3.89
N VAL A 29 3.88 -9.40 4.72
CA VAL A 29 4.51 -8.22 5.35
C VAL A 29 5.04 -7.18 4.34
N LEU A 30 5.32 -7.62 3.11
CA LEU A 30 5.86 -6.78 2.05
C LEU A 30 4.80 -6.07 1.20
N ILE A 31 3.51 -6.39 1.35
CA ILE A 31 2.46 -5.81 0.48
C ILE A 31 2.38 -4.29 0.65
N GLY A 32 2.14 -3.79 1.86
CA GLY A 32 2.16 -2.35 2.15
C GLY A 32 3.43 -1.65 1.66
N PRO A 33 4.64 -2.08 2.06
CA PRO A 33 5.90 -1.48 1.62
C PRO A 33 6.09 -1.42 0.10
N VAL A 34 5.81 -2.53 -0.61
CA VAL A 34 6.00 -2.61 -2.06
C VAL A 34 5.00 -1.71 -2.79
N VAL A 35 3.73 -1.73 -2.37
CA VAL A 35 2.69 -0.85 -2.94
C VAL A 35 3.06 0.62 -2.74
N GLY A 36 3.44 1.01 -1.51
CA GLY A 36 3.85 2.38 -1.22
C GLY A 36 5.06 2.82 -2.05
N GLY A 37 6.08 1.97 -2.19
CA GLY A 37 7.26 2.26 -3.01
C GLY A 37 6.94 2.41 -4.51
N ILE A 38 6.15 1.50 -5.08
CA ILE A 38 5.72 1.55 -6.48
C ILE A 38 4.91 2.82 -6.75
N VAL A 39 3.93 3.13 -5.89
CA VAL A 39 3.08 4.31 -6.06
C VAL A 39 3.89 5.59 -5.97
N ALA A 40 4.82 5.69 -5.00
CA ALA A 40 5.72 6.83 -4.89
C ALA A 40 6.59 6.98 -6.15
N ALA A 41 7.16 5.89 -6.68
CA ALA A 41 7.98 5.92 -7.90
C ALA A 41 7.19 6.42 -9.12
N VAL A 42 6.02 5.79 -9.35
CA VAL A 42 5.17 6.09 -10.51
C VAL A 42 4.62 7.51 -10.45
N LEU A 43 4.15 7.97 -9.28
CA LEU A 43 3.62 9.32 -9.14
C LEU A 43 4.71 10.39 -9.25
N TRP A 44 5.88 10.13 -8.68
CA TRP A 44 7.00 11.06 -8.83
C TRP A 44 7.33 11.27 -10.30
N GLU A 45 7.49 10.17 -11.05
CA GLU A 45 7.83 10.24 -12.48
C GLU A 45 6.70 10.83 -13.33
N ALA A 46 5.44 10.53 -13.01
CA ALA A 46 4.31 11.13 -13.69
C ALA A 46 4.23 12.66 -13.46
N LEU A 47 4.51 13.12 -12.24
CA LEU A 47 4.50 14.55 -11.89
C LEU A 47 5.69 15.29 -12.53
N THR A 48 6.87 14.67 -12.60
CA THR A 48 8.03 15.27 -13.29
C THR A 48 7.77 15.39 -14.79
N TRP A 49 7.14 14.39 -15.42
CA TRP A 49 6.71 14.50 -16.81
C TRP A 49 5.62 15.56 -17.02
N ALA A 50 4.77 15.78 -16.02
CA ALA A 50 3.81 16.89 -16.00
C ALA A 50 4.46 18.27 -15.76
N GLY A 51 5.78 18.36 -15.67
CA GLY A 51 6.54 19.61 -15.55
C GLY A 51 6.70 20.12 -14.11
N TRP A 52 6.40 19.30 -13.10
CA TRP A 52 6.61 19.69 -11.71
C TRP A 52 8.11 19.74 -11.37
N SER A 53 8.49 20.73 -10.56
CA SER A 53 9.88 20.89 -10.13
C SER A 53 10.30 19.74 -9.22
N TYR A 54 11.45 19.14 -9.53
CA TYR A 54 12.07 18.07 -8.76
C TYR A 54 12.40 18.48 -7.30
N GLY A 55 12.72 19.77 -7.10
CA GLY A 55 12.98 20.35 -5.77
C GLY A 55 11.74 20.99 -5.11
N GLY A 56 10.57 20.90 -5.73
CA GLY A 56 9.35 21.50 -5.21
C GLY A 56 8.80 20.74 -4.00
N THR A 57 8.41 21.42 -2.93
CA THR A 57 7.80 20.76 -1.76
C THR A 57 6.52 20.00 -2.13
N TRP A 58 5.77 20.47 -3.12
CA TRP A 58 4.49 19.86 -3.49
C TRP A 58 4.61 18.49 -4.17
N ILE A 59 5.66 18.23 -4.97
CA ILE A 59 5.84 16.90 -5.58
C ILE A 59 6.01 15.83 -4.49
N TRP A 60 6.73 16.17 -3.43
CA TRP A 60 6.92 15.32 -2.25
C TRP A 60 5.62 15.03 -1.54
N VAL A 61 4.85 16.07 -1.21
CA VAL A 61 3.61 15.89 -0.45
C VAL A 61 2.63 15.03 -1.24
N VAL A 62 2.45 15.30 -2.55
CA VAL A 62 1.53 14.51 -3.37
C VAL A 62 1.99 13.07 -3.49
N ALA A 63 3.27 12.82 -3.80
CA ALA A 63 3.80 11.47 -3.94
C ALA A 63 3.68 10.66 -2.63
N LEU A 64 4.05 11.24 -1.49
CA LEU A 64 4.04 10.55 -0.20
C LEU A 64 2.62 10.33 0.34
N VAL A 65 1.74 11.34 0.25
CA VAL A 65 0.35 11.22 0.71
C VAL A 65 -0.39 10.19 -0.13
N ALA A 66 -0.21 10.22 -1.45
CA ALA A 66 -0.85 9.25 -2.34
C ALA A 66 -0.29 7.84 -2.16
N ALA A 67 1.02 7.68 -1.94
CA ALA A 67 1.62 6.38 -1.61
C ALA A 67 1.06 5.80 -0.31
N ALA A 68 0.98 6.61 0.75
CA ALA A 68 0.39 6.19 2.03
C ALA A 68 -1.09 5.82 1.87
N ALA A 69 -1.87 6.66 1.18
CA ALA A 69 -3.28 6.40 0.93
C ALA A 69 -3.50 5.11 0.12
N ALA A 70 -2.71 4.90 -0.94
CA ALA A 70 -2.80 3.70 -1.76
C ALA A 70 -2.43 2.44 -0.95
N ALA A 71 -1.35 2.48 -0.17
CA ALA A 71 -0.97 1.37 0.70
C ALA A 71 -2.08 1.04 1.72
N LEU A 72 -2.65 2.05 2.38
CA LEU A 72 -3.77 1.88 3.32
C LEU A 72 -5.00 1.26 2.66
N VAL A 73 -5.39 1.75 1.48
CA VAL A 73 -6.55 1.24 0.74
C VAL A 73 -6.32 -0.23 0.35
N VAL A 74 -5.16 -0.55 -0.21
CA VAL A 74 -4.83 -1.93 -0.61
C VAL A 74 -4.84 -2.86 0.61
N GLU A 75 -4.21 -2.45 1.70
CA GLU A 75 -4.24 -3.21 2.94
C GLU A 75 -5.69 -3.41 3.41
N VAL A 76 -6.49 -2.37 3.62
CA VAL A 76 -7.87 -2.53 4.13
C VAL A 76 -8.72 -3.44 3.23
N VAL A 77 -8.64 -3.27 1.91
CA VAL A 77 -9.41 -4.08 0.95
C VAL A 77 -8.97 -5.54 1.01
N LEU A 78 -7.66 -5.81 1.02
CA LEU A 78 -7.14 -7.17 1.03
C LEU A 78 -7.48 -7.89 2.33
N GLY A 79 -7.38 -7.20 3.47
CA GLY A 79 -7.76 -7.73 4.78
C GLY A 79 -9.21 -8.20 4.82
N ARG A 80 -10.13 -7.31 4.44
CA ARG A 80 -11.58 -7.62 4.42
C ARG A 80 -11.91 -8.77 3.49
N ARG A 81 -11.32 -8.79 2.29
CA ARG A 81 -11.56 -9.85 1.31
C ARG A 81 -11.02 -11.20 1.76
N ARG A 82 -9.83 -11.23 2.39
CA ARG A 82 -9.23 -12.48 2.88
C ARG A 82 -10.05 -13.07 4.02
N THR A 83 -10.41 -12.27 5.02
CA THR A 83 -11.25 -12.76 6.13
C THR A 83 -12.60 -13.28 5.63
N ALA A 84 -13.28 -12.56 4.73
CA ALA A 84 -14.55 -13.03 4.17
C ALA A 84 -14.41 -14.32 3.34
N ALA A 85 -13.29 -14.48 2.62
CA ALA A 85 -13.02 -15.69 1.85
C ALA A 85 -12.72 -16.89 2.76
N ASP A 86 -11.99 -16.68 3.86
CA ASP A 86 -11.67 -17.69 4.86
C ASP A 86 -12.94 -18.16 5.57
N ASP A 87 -13.81 -17.22 6.00
CA ASP A 87 -15.11 -17.54 6.62
C ASP A 87 -16.01 -18.34 5.67
N ALA A 88 -16.11 -17.91 4.40
CA ALA A 88 -16.89 -18.61 3.39
C ALA A 88 -16.32 -19.99 3.03
N HIS A 89 -15.01 -20.19 3.17
CA HIS A 89 -14.40 -21.50 3.02
C HIS A 89 -14.73 -22.40 4.21
N TYR A 90 -14.62 -21.88 5.43
CA TYR A 90 -14.97 -22.60 6.66
C TYR A 90 -16.44 -23.06 6.64
N GLU A 91 -17.39 -22.19 6.31
CA GLU A 91 -18.81 -22.56 6.21
C GLU A 91 -19.08 -23.67 5.19
N ARG A 92 -18.35 -23.69 4.07
CA ARG A 92 -18.46 -24.74 3.06
C ARG A 92 -17.97 -26.08 3.59
N MET A 93 -16.84 -26.09 4.31
CA MET A 93 -16.29 -27.30 4.92
C MET A 93 -17.23 -27.87 5.99
N VAL A 94 -17.81 -27.01 6.84
CA VAL A 94 -18.78 -27.42 7.86
C VAL A 94 -20.05 -28.01 7.22
N LYS A 95 -20.58 -27.38 6.16
CA LYS A 95 -21.77 -27.89 5.45
C LYS A 95 -21.51 -29.20 4.71
N GLN A 96 -20.26 -29.50 4.34
CA GLN A 96 -19.87 -30.73 3.64
C GLN A 96 -19.56 -31.91 4.58
N GLY A 97 -19.66 -31.72 5.91
CA GLY A 97 -19.57 -32.81 6.88
C GLY A 97 -18.16 -33.37 7.07
N ALA A 98 -17.15 -32.49 7.14
CA ALA A 98 -15.86 -32.84 7.73
C ALA A 98 -15.98 -33.08 9.25
#